data_AF-A0AAW1PJ03-F1
#
_entry.id   AF-A0AAW1PJ03-F1
#
_cell.length_a   1.000
_cell.length_b   1.000
_cell.length_c   1.000
_cell.angle_alpha   90.00
_cell.angle_beta   90.00
_cell.angle_gamma   90.00
#
_symmetry.space_group_name_H-M   'P 1'
#
loop_
_entity.id
_entity.type
_entity.pdbx_description
1 polymer ?
#
loop_
_entity_poly.entity_id
_entity_poly.type
_entity_poly.pdbx_seq_one_letter_code
_entity_poly.pdbx_strand_id
1 'polypeptide(L)'
;MASGSTSGQKLERGASASKSPSQEKPQSTAPLSMVVTDAVRRWFVETSKEASKGDVKQQALVGQMLCEGYGCNPDPAAGREWIDKARRRGYRMSGVYCEL
;
A
#
# COMPACT_ATOMS: atom_id res chain seq x y z
N MET A 1 57.90 -12.45 37.63
CA MET A 1 58.08 -11.89 36.26
C MET A 1 56.73 -11.30 35.88
N ALA A 2 56.46 -10.07 36.32
CA ALA A 2 56.75 -8.81 35.63
C ALA A 2 55.87 -8.57 34.40
N SER A 3 55.08 -7.50 34.50
CA SER A 3 54.55 -6.65 33.40
C SER A 3 53.32 -7.19 32.65
N GLY A 4 52.24 -6.44 32.42
CA GLY A 4 51.94 -5.05 32.76
C GLY A 4 50.57 -4.61 32.21
N SER A 5 50.11 -3.47 32.73
CA SER A 5 49.34 -2.40 32.08
C SER A 5 48.03 -2.69 31.33
N THR A 6 46.91 -2.22 31.90
CA THR A 6 46.04 -1.18 31.31
C THR A 6 45.02 -0.73 32.37
N SER A 7 45.24 0.42 33.00
CA SER A 7 44.83 1.78 32.59
C SER A 7 43.37 2.08 32.96
N GLY A 8 43.23 3.11 33.80
CA GLY A 8 42.06 3.41 34.60
C GLY A 8 40.80 3.77 33.82
N GLN A 9 39.67 3.26 34.31
CA GLN A 9 38.35 3.77 33.96
C GLN A 9 38.14 5.09 34.72
N LYS A 10 38.37 6.20 34.04
CA LYS A 10 37.98 7.53 34.49
C LYS A 10 36.53 7.78 34.07
N LEU A 11 35.68 7.93 35.08
CA LEU A 11 34.34 8.48 35.01
C LEU A 11 34.36 9.93 34.53
N GLU A 12 33.16 10.41 34.18
CA GLU A 12 32.75 11.80 33.94
C GLU A 12 32.68 12.21 32.46
N ARG A 13 31.45 12.20 31.94
CA ARG A 13 31.00 13.23 31.02
C ARG A 13 29.58 13.64 31.39
N GLY A 14 29.51 14.82 32.01
CA GLY A 14 28.29 15.50 32.35
C GLY A 14 27.50 15.92 31.12
N ALA A 15 26.26 16.30 31.42
CA ALA A 15 25.26 16.85 30.55
C ALA A 15 25.79 17.86 29.53
N SER A 16 25.34 17.74 28.28
CA SER A 16 24.87 18.91 27.53
C SER A 16 24.14 18.49 26.26
N ALA A 17 23.12 19.29 25.95
CA ALA A 17 22.51 19.46 24.64
C ALA A 17 21.54 18.37 24.17
N SER A 18 20.31 18.52 24.68
CA SER A 18 19.13 18.68 23.83
C SER A 18 19.50 19.17 22.42
N LYS A 19 19.19 18.38 21.41
CA LYS A 19 18.84 18.88 20.07
C LYS A 19 18.09 17.80 19.32
N SER A 20 16.77 17.80 19.52
CA SER A 20 15.85 17.37 18.48
C SER A 20 16.24 18.06 17.18
N PRO A 21 16.45 17.37 16.07
CA PRO A 21 16.20 17.97 14.78
C PRO A 21 14.69 17.86 14.58
N SER A 22 13.98 18.86 15.11
CA SER A 22 12.69 19.28 14.57
C SER A 22 12.90 19.60 13.09
N GLN A 23 12.78 18.59 12.25
CA GLN A 23 12.49 18.76 10.84
C GLN A 23 11.00 18.59 10.67
N GLU A 24 10.28 19.61 11.11
CA GLU A 24 8.96 19.94 10.62
C GLU A 24 9.16 20.36 9.17
N LYS A 25 9.31 19.36 8.28
CA LYS A 25 9.21 19.60 6.84
C LYS A 25 7.86 20.27 6.62
N PRO A 26 7.80 21.37 5.85
CA PRO A 26 6.53 21.90 5.38
C PRO A 26 5.79 20.71 4.78
N GLN A 27 4.64 20.37 5.34
CA GLN A 27 3.75 19.36 4.80
C GLN A 27 3.38 19.89 3.41
N SER A 28 4.17 19.53 2.40
CA SER A 28 3.89 19.85 1.01
C SER A 28 2.65 19.04 0.69
N THR A 29 1.50 19.68 0.90
CA THR A 29 0.20 19.08 0.64
C THR A 29 0.18 18.80 -0.85
N ALA A 30 0.36 17.53 -1.21
CA ALA A 30 0.20 17.10 -2.58
C ALA A 30 -1.20 17.51 -3.07
N PRO A 31 -1.36 17.84 -4.36
CA PRO A 31 -2.67 18.16 -4.89
C PRO A 31 -3.60 16.95 -4.70
N LEU A 32 -4.88 17.22 -4.39
CA LEU A 32 -5.88 16.17 -4.14
C LEU A 32 -5.92 15.14 -5.28
N SER A 33 -5.78 15.59 -6.52
CA SER A 33 -5.72 14.72 -7.69
C SER A 33 -4.60 13.69 -7.60
N MET A 34 -3.42 14.06 -7.11
CA MET A 34 -2.27 13.17 -6.97
C MET A 34 -2.49 12.15 -5.86
N VAL A 35 -3.04 12.58 -4.72
CA VAL A 35 -3.35 11.67 -3.60
C VAL A 35 -4.44 10.68 -3.98
N VAL A 36 -5.50 11.14 -4.65
CA VAL A 36 -6.58 10.27 -5.14
C VAL A 36 -6.03 9.29 -6.19
N THR A 37 -5.22 9.76 -7.13
CA THR A 37 -4.62 8.88 -8.16
C THR A 37 -3.74 7.80 -7.52
N ASP A 38 -2.91 8.16 -6.56
CA ASP A 38 -2.07 7.22 -5.82
C ASP A 38 -2.93 6.21 -5.02
N ALA A 39 -3.97 6.68 -4.34
CA ALA A 39 -4.89 5.82 -3.59
C ALA A 39 -5.60 4.80 -4.50
N VAL A 40 -6.13 5.24 -5.65
CA VAL A 40 -6.83 4.34 -6.59
C VAL A 40 -5.84 3.33 -7.21
N ARG A 41 -4.58 3.73 -7.48
CA ARG A 41 -3.54 2.79 -7.94
C ARG A 41 -3.23 1.71 -6.90
N ARG A 42 -3.06 2.10 -5.63
CA ARG A 42 -2.81 1.14 -4.54
C ARG A 42 -4.00 0.20 -4.35
N TRP A 43 -5.21 0.74 -4.42
CA TRP A 43 -6.44 -0.03 -4.38
C TRP A 43 -6.47 -1.10 -5.48
N PHE A 44 -6.18 -0.72 -6.72
CA PHE A 44 -6.12 -1.67 -7.84
C PHE A 44 -5.13 -2.81 -7.59
N VAL A 45 -3.94 -2.50 -7.06
CA VAL A 45 -2.90 -3.51 -6.77
C VAL A 45 -3.36 -4.48 -5.68
N GLU A 46 -3.95 -3.97 -4.60
CA GLU A 46 -4.46 -4.80 -3.51
C GLU A 46 -5.62 -5.70 -3.96
N THR A 47 -6.60 -5.12 -4.67
CA THR A 47 -7.73 -5.87 -5.23
C THR A 47 -7.25 -6.94 -6.22
N SER A 48 -6.26 -6.63 -7.07
CA SER A 48 -5.65 -7.60 -7.99
C SER A 48 -4.97 -8.76 -7.28
N LYS A 49 -4.32 -8.49 -6.14
CA LYS A 49 -3.70 -9.51 -5.30
C LYS A 49 -4.75 -10.44 -4.70
N GLU A 50 -5.83 -9.91 -4.15
CA GLU A 50 -6.90 -10.73 -3.57
C GLU A 50 -7.72 -11.50 -4.64
N ALA A 51 -7.96 -10.88 -5.79
CA ALA A 51 -8.57 -11.55 -6.95
C ALA A 51 -7.75 -12.77 -7.40
N SER A 52 -6.42 -12.64 -7.36
CA SER A 52 -5.47 -13.72 -7.69
C SER A 52 -5.47 -14.84 -6.65
N LYS A 53 -5.72 -14.55 -5.38
CA LYS A 53 -5.92 -15.56 -4.32
C LYS A 53 -7.23 -16.34 -4.47
N GLY A 54 -8.12 -15.91 -5.35
CA GLY A 54 -9.36 -16.62 -5.68
C GLY A 54 -10.61 -16.01 -5.08
N ASP A 55 -10.52 -14.82 -4.46
CA ASP A 55 -11.70 -14.10 -3.99
C ASP A 55 -12.56 -13.67 -5.19
N VAL A 56 -13.78 -14.21 -5.23
CA VAL A 56 -14.68 -14.06 -6.37
C VAL A 56 -15.25 -12.64 -6.47
N LYS A 57 -15.42 -11.94 -5.33
CA LYS A 57 -15.86 -10.54 -5.30
C LYS A 57 -14.75 -9.65 -5.84
N GLN A 58 -13.52 -9.89 -5.43
CA GLN A 58 -12.36 -9.13 -5.91
C GLN A 58 -12.09 -9.37 -7.39
N GLN A 59 -12.31 -10.58 -7.90
CA GLN A 59 -12.25 -10.86 -9.35
C GLN A 59 -13.24 -10.01 -10.13
N ALA A 60 -14.49 -9.90 -9.67
CA ALA A 60 -15.45 -9.03 -10.32
C ALA A 60 -15.06 -7.54 -10.22
N LEU A 61 -14.56 -7.12 -9.06
CA LEU A 61 -14.12 -5.74 -8.82
C LEU A 61 -12.94 -5.34 -9.72
N VAL A 62 -11.88 -6.16 -9.79
CA VAL A 62 -10.75 -5.94 -10.74
C VAL A 62 -11.26 -5.87 -12.17
N GLY A 63 -12.22 -6.73 -12.52
CA GLY A 63 -12.85 -6.72 -13.83
C GLY A 63 -13.50 -5.38 -14.17
N GLN A 64 -14.23 -4.79 -13.23
CA GLN A 64 -14.81 -3.46 -13.38
C GLN A 64 -13.73 -2.36 -13.42
N MET A 65 -12.72 -2.44 -12.56
CA MET A 65 -11.61 -1.48 -12.52
C MET A 65 -10.84 -1.45 -13.85
N LEU A 66 -10.63 -2.61 -14.50
CA LEU A 66 -10.01 -2.69 -15.82
C LEU A 66 -10.91 -2.15 -16.93
N CYS A 67 -12.22 -2.36 -16.87
CA CYS A 67 -13.15 -1.81 -17.85
C CYS A 67 -13.21 -0.28 -17.79
N GLU A 68 -13.21 0.30 -16.58
CA GLU A 68 -13.36 1.74 -16.36
C GLU A 68 -12.02 2.49 -16.28
N GLY A 69 -10.90 1.79 -16.05
CA GLY A 69 -9.57 2.38 -15.92
C GLY A 69 -9.27 2.93 -14.51
N TYR A 70 -9.83 2.32 -13.46
CA TYR A 70 -9.54 2.73 -12.08
C TYR A 70 -8.16 2.26 -11.65
N GLY A 71 -7.22 3.19 -11.49
CA GLY A 71 -5.89 2.89 -10.93
C GLY A 71 -4.98 2.12 -11.87
N CYS A 72 -5.43 1.84 -13.09
CA CYS A 72 -4.69 1.16 -14.14
C CYS A 72 -5.07 1.76 -15.51
N ASN A 73 -4.32 1.39 -16.55
CA ASN A 73 -4.78 1.67 -17.90
C ASN A 73 -6.02 0.81 -18.19
N PRO A 74 -7.06 1.34 -18.84
CA PRO A 74 -8.25 0.58 -19.15
C PRO A 74 -7.90 -0.57 -20.11
N ASP A 75 -8.31 -1.77 -19.72
CA ASP A 75 -8.24 -2.99 -20.53
C ASP A 75 -9.58 -3.75 -20.39
N PRO A 76 -10.58 -3.39 -21.21
CA PRO A 76 -11.88 -4.04 -21.16
C PRO A 76 -11.84 -5.53 -21.51
N ALA A 77 -10.81 -5.99 -22.25
CA ALA A 77 -10.67 -7.41 -22.60
C ALA A 77 -10.27 -8.21 -21.35
N ALA A 78 -9.19 -7.80 -20.68
CA ALA A 78 -8.79 -8.40 -19.41
C ALA A 78 -9.90 -8.25 -18.34
N GLY A 79 -10.61 -7.12 -18.33
CA GLY A 79 -11.73 -6.89 -17.43
C GLY A 79 -12.85 -7.93 -17.57
N ARG A 80 -13.24 -8.24 -18.82
CA ARG A 80 -14.24 -9.28 -19.10
C ARG A 80 -13.77 -10.67 -18.67
N GLU A 81 -12.50 -11.00 -18.86
CA GLU A 81 -11.96 -12.30 -18.42
C GLU A 81 -12.08 -12.51 -16.91
N TRP A 82 -11.79 -11.46 -16.13
CA TRP A 82 -11.95 -11.48 -14.68
C TRP A 82 -13.42 -11.60 -14.24
N ILE A 83 -14.33 -10.86 -14.88
CA ILE A 83 -15.77 -10.97 -14.64
C ILE A 83 -16.27 -12.37 -14.98
N ASP A 84 -15.83 -12.94 -16.09
CA ASP A 84 -16.20 -14.30 -16.50
C ASP A 84 -15.65 -15.35 -15.53
N LYS A 85 -14.44 -15.16 -15.01
CA LYS A 85 -13.87 -16.01 -13.96
C LYS A 85 -14.72 -15.98 -12.69
N ALA A 86 -15.19 -14.80 -12.29
CA ALA A 86 -16.09 -14.64 -11.17
C ALA A 86 -17.44 -15.34 -11.44
N ARG A 87 -18.03 -15.10 -12.61
CA ARG A 87 -19.31 -15.67 -13.05
C ARG A 87 -19.29 -17.20 -13.07
N ARG A 88 -18.20 -17.81 -13.55
CA ARG A 88 -18.02 -19.28 -13.55
C ARG A 88 -18.04 -19.88 -12.15
N ARG A 89 -17.70 -19.10 -11.12
CA ARG A 89 -17.77 -19.51 -9.71
C ARG A 89 -19.12 -19.21 -9.06
N GLY A 90 -20.14 -18.89 -9.86
CA GLY A 90 -21.50 -18.62 -9.38
C GLY A 90 -21.73 -17.18 -8.92
N TYR A 91 -20.74 -16.30 -9.07
CA TYR A 91 -20.90 -14.90 -8.70
C TYR A 91 -21.82 -14.19 -9.70
N ARG A 92 -22.95 -13.70 -9.18
CA ARG A 92 -23.85 -12.81 -9.91
C ARG A 92 -23.67 -11.44 -9.28
N MET A 93 -23.22 -10.47 -10.08
CA MET A 93 -23.22 -9.07 -9.66
C MET A 93 -24.66 -8.70 -9.28
N SER A 94 -24.92 -8.56 -7.98
CA SER A 94 -26.20 -8.16 -7.43
C SER A 94 -25.97 -6.86 -6.67
N GLY A 95 -26.11 -5.74 -7.37
CA GLY A 95 -26.11 -4.41 -6.76
C GLY A 95 -24.81 -3.98 -6.06
N VAL A 96 -24.80 -2.70 -5.68
CA VAL A 96 -23.63 -1.94 -5.24
C VAL A 96 -23.11 -2.46 -3.89
N TYR A 97 -21.93 -3.09 -3.92
CA TYR A 97 -21.22 -3.63 -2.76
C TYR A 97 -21.98 -4.78 -2.08
N CYS A 98 -21.74 -6.03 -2.49
CA CYS A 98 -22.14 -7.19 -1.71
C CYS A 98 -21.11 -7.40 -0.59
N GLU A 99 -21.18 -6.98 0.67
CA GLU A 99 -21.82 -5.93 1.48
C GLU A 99 -20.60 -5.26 2.17
N LEU A 100 -20.65 -3.99 2.58
CA LEU A 100 -19.63 -3.45 3.51
C LEU A 100 -19.72 -4.17 4.86
#